data_AF-A0A8H6XXD2-F1
#
_entry.id   AF-A0A8H6XXD2-F1
#
_cell.length_a   1.000
_cell.length_b   1.000
_cell.length_c   1.000
_cell.angle_alpha   90.00
_cell.angle_beta   90.00
_cell.angle_gamma   90.00
#
_symmetry.space_group_name_H-M   'P 1'
#
loop_
_entity.id
_entity.type
_entity.pdbx_description
1 polymer ?
#
loop_
_entity_poly.entity_id
_entity_poly.type
_entity_poly.pdbx_seq_one_letter_code
_entity_poly.pdbx_strand_id
1 'polypeptide(L)'
;MFTDGDLLTDSLIDKIESARRNSDGEIEGMKASVRRFGLFHAKMAGARLVVNEHWGQPNSVWPGSLWWEHNKLLKRKPMTAGWKAKKATPWKPSHELLQISLAAHVKDGFRIHCNQDDLDEWAATATLCEFEAVAERVHYKLFSTAALDKLRALRPELRDITHENVILLNRDALFYIEFVSAIKKGDIGRVVNVLRVWMVMMRSNKTMPRYADTIFETLARKFFLHNWLVNLVGRAYSFKEVDLLQEHQNFWAKIIYNAKGVNRSWEWLSMITVCIFTLRETMRTVQKSFDIPAYGERHTVPDMTAEVQKLADALRDEKIQEYVVNCPANDTSNSNAVTPVRDLLEEGSKYADTRAAFKKFTQKTRKPENLGVIDVEEPVDDPESEDEDDETMGEDYEVTAEDLSVDDDEPFPDPSALLDVATELISS
;
A
#
# COMPACT_ATOMS: atom_id res chain seq x y z
N MET A 1 -2.79 -3.21 -25.88
CA MET A 1 -2.60 -1.93 -25.14
C MET A 1 -2.43 -2.28 -23.66
N PHE A 2 -1.51 -1.68 -22.92
CA PHE A 2 -1.43 -1.91 -21.46
C PHE A 2 -2.37 -0.97 -20.74
N THR A 3 -3.08 -1.47 -19.74
CA THR A 3 -3.86 -0.66 -18.82
C THR A 3 -3.40 -0.98 -17.41
N ASP A 4 -2.81 0.02 -16.75
CA ASP A 4 -2.46 -0.02 -15.33
C ASP A 4 -3.50 0.80 -14.56
N GLY A 5 -3.98 0.27 -13.44
CA GLY A 5 -4.99 0.95 -12.64
C GLY A 5 -5.37 0.19 -11.38
N ASP A 6 -6.42 0.68 -10.75
CA ASP A 6 -7.04 0.12 -9.56
C ASP A 6 -8.08 -0.97 -9.89
N LEU A 7 -8.71 -1.51 -8.85
CA LEU A 7 -9.76 -2.52 -9.02
C LEU A 7 -10.99 -1.98 -9.76
N LEU A 8 -11.28 -0.68 -9.66
CA LEU A 8 -12.38 -0.06 -10.39
C LEU A 8 -12.09 -0.03 -11.89
N THR A 9 -10.86 0.29 -12.27
CA THR A 9 -10.41 0.27 -13.68
C THR A 9 -10.62 -1.11 -14.28
N ASP A 10 -10.18 -2.17 -13.59
CA ASP A 10 -10.38 -3.54 -14.05
C ASP A 10 -11.86 -3.92 -14.13
N SER A 11 -12.66 -3.56 -13.12
CA SER A 11 -14.12 -3.79 -13.10
C SER A 11 -14.83 -3.10 -14.27
N LEU A 12 -14.43 -1.87 -14.63
CA LEU A 12 -15.00 -1.14 -15.76
C LEU A 12 -14.63 -1.78 -17.10
N ILE A 13 -13.38 -2.25 -17.24
CA ILE A 13 -12.96 -2.99 -18.44
C ILE A 13 -13.75 -4.30 -18.56
N ASP A 14 -13.90 -5.07 -17.48
CA ASP A 14 -14.68 -6.30 -17.47
C ASP A 14 -16.14 -6.07 -17.88
N LYS A 15 -16.75 -4.98 -17.39
CA LYS A 15 -18.12 -4.59 -17.80
C LYS A 15 -18.21 -4.32 -19.31
N ILE A 16 -17.21 -3.64 -19.88
CA ILE A 16 -17.17 -3.34 -21.31
C ILE A 16 -16.92 -4.61 -22.13
N GLU A 17 -15.95 -5.45 -21.74
CA GLU A 17 -15.67 -6.73 -22.38
C GLU A 17 -16.92 -7.64 -22.36
N SER A 18 -17.64 -7.67 -21.24
CA SER A 18 -18.89 -8.43 -21.09
C SER A 18 -19.99 -7.90 -22.02
N ALA A 19 -20.19 -6.57 -22.07
CA ALA A 19 -21.16 -5.94 -22.96
C ALA A 19 -20.85 -6.19 -24.45
N ARG A 20 -19.57 -6.39 -24.80
CA ARG A 20 -19.10 -6.61 -26.17
C ARG A 20 -18.63 -8.05 -26.42
N ARG A 21 -19.08 -9.02 -25.61
CA ARG A 21 -18.64 -10.41 -25.69
C ARG A 21 -18.81 -11.05 -27.08
N ASN A 22 -19.86 -10.63 -27.80
CA ASN A 22 -20.24 -11.09 -29.14
C ASN A 22 -19.43 -10.46 -30.28
N SER A 23 -18.54 -9.51 -30.01
CA SER A 23 -17.67 -8.95 -31.04
C SER A 23 -16.57 -9.95 -31.39
N ASP A 24 -16.43 -10.21 -32.69
CA ASP A 24 -15.46 -11.15 -33.26
C ASP A 24 -14.03 -10.59 -33.25
N GLY A 25 -13.88 -9.26 -33.29
CA GLY A 25 -12.60 -8.57 -33.25
C GLY A 25 -12.08 -8.31 -31.83
N GLU A 26 -10.78 -8.54 -31.61
CA GLU A 26 -10.13 -8.30 -30.31
C GLU A 26 -10.19 -6.82 -29.87
N ILE A 27 -10.13 -5.87 -30.81
CA ILE A 27 -10.22 -4.44 -30.52
C ILE A 27 -11.66 -4.02 -30.22
N GLU A 28 -12.61 -4.44 -31.07
CA GLU A 28 -14.03 -4.09 -30.92
C GLU A 28 -14.60 -4.67 -29.62
N GLY A 29 -14.25 -5.92 -29.31
CA GLY A 29 -14.61 -6.60 -28.07
C GLY A 29 -13.80 -6.16 -26.84
N MET A 30 -12.85 -5.22 -26.97
CA MET A 30 -11.93 -4.76 -25.93
C MET A 30 -11.00 -5.84 -25.33
N LYS A 31 -10.95 -7.03 -25.94
CA LYS A 31 -10.14 -8.19 -25.53
C LYS A 31 -8.62 -7.99 -25.75
N ALA A 32 -8.23 -6.96 -26.51
CA ALA A 32 -6.83 -6.62 -26.80
C ALA A 32 -6.11 -5.86 -25.65
N SER A 33 -6.82 -5.51 -24.58
CA SER A 33 -6.21 -4.84 -23.42
C SER A 33 -5.47 -5.82 -22.51
N VAL A 34 -4.23 -5.50 -22.19
CA VAL A 34 -3.43 -6.21 -21.19
C VAL A 34 -3.55 -5.45 -19.88
N ARG A 35 -4.48 -5.90 -19.06
CA ARG A 35 -4.68 -5.46 -17.67
C ARG A 35 -3.51 -5.86 -16.79
N ARG A 36 -3.02 -4.91 -16.00
CA ARG A 36 -1.96 -5.07 -15.02
C ARG A 36 -2.36 -4.30 -13.76
N PHE A 37 -2.16 -4.91 -12.60
CA PHE A 37 -2.39 -4.19 -11.36
C PHE A 37 -1.39 -3.04 -11.20
N GLY A 38 -1.89 -1.83 -11.00
CA GLY A 38 -1.07 -0.65 -10.80
C GLY A 38 -0.20 -0.76 -9.54
N LEU A 39 1.11 -0.49 -9.65
CA LEU A 39 2.03 -0.63 -8.53
C LEU A 39 1.81 0.43 -7.44
N PHE A 40 1.35 1.63 -7.80
CA PHE A 40 0.96 2.64 -6.83
C PHE A 40 -0.24 2.16 -6.02
N HIS A 41 -1.25 1.59 -6.68
CA HIS A 41 -2.41 1.00 -6.00
C HIS A 41 -2.02 -0.23 -5.17
N ALA A 42 -1.05 -1.02 -5.63
CA ALA A 42 -0.46 -2.10 -4.83
C ALA A 42 0.24 -1.58 -3.58
N LYS A 43 1.00 -0.48 -3.69
CA LYS A 43 1.62 0.23 -2.56
C LYS A 43 0.55 0.70 -1.57
N MET A 44 -0.57 1.22 -2.06
CA MET A 44 -1.66 1.69 -1.21
C MET A 44 -2.34 0.56 -0.46
N ALA A 45 -2.69 -0.52 -1.16
CA ALA A 45 -3.24 -1.73 -0.57
C ALA A 45 -2.25 -2.33 0.45
N GLY A 46 -0.97 -2.46 0.10
CA GLY A 46 0.06 -2.97 1.00
C GLY A 46 0.20 -2.17 2.30
N ALA A 47 0.21 -0.83 2.22
CA ALA A 47 0.23 0.01 3.42
C ALA A 47 -0.99 -0.24 4.31
N ARG A 48 -2.18 -0.29 3.70
CA ARG A 48 -3.43 -0.53 4.40
C ARG A 48 -3.50 -1.92 5.02
N LEU A 49 -2.96 -2.95 4.35
CA LEU A 49 -2.86 -4.31 4.86
C LEU A 49 -2.13 -4.34 6.20
N VAL A 50 -0.95 -3.73 6.25
CA VAL A 50 -0.11 -3.68 7.45
C VAL A 50 -0.77 -2.81 8.53
N VAL A 51 -1.18 -1.60 8.19
CA VAL A 51 -1.76 -0.67 9.18
C VAL A 51 -3.05 -1.21 9.78
N ASN A 52 -3.94 -1.82 9.00
CA ASN A 52 -5.20 -2.34 9.52
C ASN A 52 -5.04 -3.55 10.44
N GLU A 53 -4.09 -4.43 10.13
CA GLU A 53 -3.84 -5.61 10.95
C GLU A 53 -3.13 -5.24 12.27
N HIS A 54 -2.18 -4.30 12.20
CA HIS A 54 -1.31 -3.92 13.33
C HIS A 54 -1.75 -2.64 14.07
N TRP A 55 -2.91 -2.07 13.73
CA TRP A 55 -3.42 -0.85 14.39
C TRP A 55 -3.56 -1.05 15.89
N GLY A 56 -4.05 -2.21 16.30
CA GLY A 56 -4.38 -2.52 17.70
C GLY A 56 -5.62 -1.80 18.19
N GLN A 57 -5.90 -1.94 19.49
CA GLN A 57 -7.09 -1.38 20.11
C GLN A 57 -6.87 0.11 20.46
N PRO A 58 -7.76 1.01 20.01
CA PRO A 58 -7.70 2.42 20.39
C PRO A 58 -7.76 2.59 21.91
N ASN A 59 -6.92 3.48 22.45
CA ASN A 59 -6.79 3.77 23.88
C ASN A 59 -6.36 2.56 24.74
N SER A 60 -5.76 1.54 24.12
CA SER A 60 -5.11 0.47 24.89
C SER A 60 -4.12 1.05 25.89
N VAL A 61 -4.11 0.50 27.10
CA VAL A 61 -3.11 0.81 28.12
C VAL A 61 -1.75 0.23 27.74
N TRP A 62 -1.74 -0.83 26.92
CA TRP A 62 -0.54 -1.55 26.53
C TRP A 62 0.13 -0.94 25.30
N PRO A 63 1.46 -0.74 25.36
CA PRO A 63 2.27 -0.30 24.23
C PRO A 63 2.43 -1.39 23.15
N GLY A 64 3.00 -1.02 22.00
CA GLY A 64 3.41 -1.97 20.94
C GLY A 64 2.47 -2.11 19.74
N SER A 65 1.44 -1.28 19.60
CA SER A 65 0.60 -1.21 18.38
C SER A 65 0.82 0.08 17.60
N LEU A 66 0.48 0.09 16.31
CA LEU A 66 0.59 1.30 15.49
C LEU A 66 -0.31 2.44 15.98
N TRP A 67 -1.45 2.14 16.60
CA TRP A 67 -2.28 3.16 17.26
C TRP A 67 -1.53 3.84 18.41
N TRP A 68 -0.81 3.08 19.23
CA TRP A 68 0.00 3.60 20.34
C TRP A 68 1.12 4.51 19.82
N GLU A 69 1.86 4.07 18.80
CA GLU A 69 2.90 4.86 18.16
C GLU A 69 2.33 6.17 17.56
N HIS A 70 1.30 6.07 16.74
CA HIS A 70 0.72 7.21 16.01
C HIS A 70 0.04 8.24 16.91
N ASN A 71 -0.86 7.78 17.79
CA ASN A 71 -1.74 8.67 18.55
C ASN A 71 -1.18 9.04 19.91
N LYS A 72 -0.65 8.06 20.67
CA LYS A 72 -0.20 8.30 22.04
C LYS A 72 1.21 8.90 22.08
N LEU A 73 2.15 8.34 21.31
CA LEU A 73 3.53 8.79 21.30
C LEU A 73 3.73 10.01 20.39
N LEU A 74 3.50 9.85 19.09
CA LEU A 74 3.77 10.92 18.11
C LEU A 74 2.73 12.05 18.18
N LYS A 75 1.52 11.78 18.68
CA LYS A 75 0.42 12.76 18.76
C LYS A 75 0.07 13.36 17.39
N ARG A 76 0.22 12.55 16.34
CA ARG A 76 -0.16 12.93 14.97
C ARG A 76 -1.69 13.04 14.88
N LYS A 77 -2.16 13.73 13.83
CA LYS A 77 -3.61 13.85 13.58
C LYS A 77 -4.24 12.45 13.53
N PRO A 78 -5.32 12.19 14.30
CA PRO A 78 -5.94 10.87 14.31
C PRO A 78 -6.36 10.45 12.90
N MET A 79 -6.07 9.20 12.54
CA MET A 79 -6.49 8.60 11.27
C MET A 79 -7.41 7.40 11.51
N THR A 80 -8.24 7.11 10.51
CA THR A 80 -9.14 5.95 10.54
C THR A 80 -8.38 4.71 10.07
N ALA A 81 -8.31 3.68 10.90
CA ALA A 81 -7.63 2.42 10.57
C ALA A 81 -8.23 1.24 11.35
N GLY A 82 -7.93 0.04 10.85
CA GLY A 82 -8.48 -1.25 11.29
C GLY A 82 -9.54 -1.80 10.33
N TRP A 83 -9.62 -3.13 10.22
CA TRP A 83 -10.54 -3.82 9.31
C TRP A 83 -12.03 -3.55 9.53
N LYS A 84 -12.41 -3.08 10.73
CA LYS A 84 -13.81 -2.75 11.09
C LYS A 84 -14.15 -1.28 10.84
N ALA A 85 -13.21 -0.48 10.32
CA ALA A 85 -13.45 0.92 10.07
C ALA A 85 -14.39 1.14 8.88
N LYS A 86 -15.28 2.14 8.98
CA LYS A 86 -16.23 2.48 7.91
C LYS A 86 -15.59 3.20 6.72
N LYS A 87 -14.44 3.83 6.93
CA LYS A 87 -13.70 4.54 5.89
C LYS A 87 -12.38 3.84 5.67
N ALA A 88 -11.93 3.84 4.41
CA ALA A 88 -10.62 3.34 4.06
C ALA A 88 -9.52 4.16 4.75
N THR A 89 -8.43 3.48 5.06
CA THR A 89 -7.29 4.07 5.77
C THR A 89 -6.53 5.02 4.85
N PRO A 90 -6.25 6.27 5.27
CA PRO A 90 -5.52 7.24 4.47
C PRO A 90 -4.11 6.74 4.15
N TRP A 91 -3.74 6.74 2.87
CA TRP A 91 -2.48 6.15 2.41
C TRP A 91 -1.28 6.97 2.84
N LYS A 92 -1.23 8.28 2.53
CA LYS A 92 -0.06 9.12 2.84
C LYS A 92 0.34 9.09 4.33
N PRO A 93 -0.56 9.29 5.30
CA PRO A 93 -0.22 9.15 6.72
C PRO A 93 0.24 7.73 7.11
N SER A 94 -0.34 6.70 6.48
CA SER A 94 0.06 5.31 6.71
C SER A 94 1.47 5.02 6.18
N HIS A 95 1.77 5.51 4.97
CA HIS A 95 3.07 5.38 4.32
C HIS A 95 4.19 6.01 5.15
N GLU A 96 3.95 7.20 5.71
CA GLU A 96 4.88 7.89 6.61
C GLU A 96 5.04 7.15 7.94
N LEU A 97 3.91 6.77 8.57
CA LEU A 97 3.94 6.04 9.83
C LEU A 97 4.74 4.74 9.73
N LEU A 98 4.56 3.95 8.67
CA LEU A 98 5.29 2.69 8.48
C LEU A 98 6.80 2.92 8.30
N GLN A 99 7.21 4.02 7.67
CA GLN A 99 8.64 4.37 7.55
C GLN A 99 9.25 4.77 8.90
N ILE A 100 8.54 5.60 9.67
CA ILE A 100 9.00 6.06 10.99
C ILE A 100 9.05 4.87 11.96
N SER A 101 7.97 4.10 12.00
CA SER A 101 7.82 2.92 12.86
C SER A 101 8.93 1.92 12.57
N LEU A 102 9.06 1.43 11.33
CA LEU A 102 10.06 0.42 11.01
C LEU A 102 11.49 0.91 11.30
N ALA A 103 11.81 2.17 10.99
CA ALA A 103 13.12 2.73 11.30
C ALA A 103 13.42 2.73 12.80
N ALA A 104 12.43 3.07 13.64
CA ALA A 104 12.56 3.03 15.09
C ALA A 104 12.73 1.60 15.63
N HIS A 105 11.94 0.64 15.13
CA HIS A 105 12.06 -0.77 15.49
C HIS A 105 13.41 -1.35 15.07
N VAL A 106 13.93 -1.00 13.89
CA VAL A 106 15.29 -1.39 13.47
C VAL A 106 16.33 -0.79 14.41
N LYS A 107 16.22 0.50 14.75
CA LYS A 107 17.17 1.18 15.66
C LYS A 107 17.21 0.51 17.04
N ASP A 108 16.06 0.23 17.63
CA ASP A 108 15.98 -0.48 18.91
C ASP A 108 16.43 -1.95 18.80
N GLY A 109 16.14 -2.64 17.70
CA GLY A 109 16.64 -3.99 17.45
C GLY A 109 18.17 -4.05 17.40
N PHE A 110 18.81 -3.09 16.73
CA PHE A 110 20.27 -2.96 16.72
C PHE A 110 20.82 -2.71 18.12
N ARG A 111 20.23 -1.80 18.91
CA ARG A 111 20.59 -1.58 20.32
C ARG A 111 20.57 -2.89 21.13
N ILE A 112 19.54 -3.72 20.96
CA ILE A 112 19.41 -5.00 21.69
C ILE A 112 20.50 -6.01 21.30
N HIS A 113 20.99 -5.97 20.06
CA HIS A 113 21.83 -7.04 19.49
C HIS A 113 23.27 -6.66 19.13
N CYS A 114 23.64 -5.38 19.25
CA CYS A 114 25.01 -4.89 19.07
C CYS A 114 25.91 -5.10 20.30
N ASN A 115 25.35 -5.48 21.45
CA ASN A 115 26.04 -5.68 22.73
C ASN A 115 26.79 -4.42 23.23
N GLN A 116 26.28 -3.24 22.90
CA GLN A 116 26.74 -1.93 23.38
C GLN A 116 25.53 -1.12 23.83
N ASP A 117 25.68 -0.32 24.89
CA ASP A 117 24.58 0.48 25.43
C ASP A 117 24.24 1.68 24.54
N ASP A 118 25.27 2.24 23.87
CA ASP A 118 25.14 3.37 22.95
C ASP A 118 25.33 2.90 21.49
N LEU A 119 24.29 3.08 20.69
CA LEU A 119 24.29 2.66 19.30
C LEU A 119 25.17 3.56 18.40
N ASP A 120 25.30 4.84 18.73
CA ASP A 120 26.10 5.80 17.95
C ASP A 120 27.60 5.53 18.19
N GLU A 121 28.00 5.21 19.43
CA GLU A 121 29.36 4.76 19.75
C GLU A 121 29.71 3.44 19.05
N TRP A 122 28.77 2.49 19.03
CA TRP A 122 28.95 1.25 18.28
C TRP A 122 29.07 1.52 16.77
N ALA A 123 28.18 2.32 16.19
CA ALA A 123 28.18 2.63 14.77
C ALA A 123 29.47 3.36 14.31
N ALA A 124 30.08 4.16 15.18
CA ALA A 124 31.34 4.85 14.90
C ALA A 124 32.56 3.92 14.79
N THR A 125 32.47 2.71 15.36
CA THR A 125 33.59 1.76 15.43
C THR A 125 33.32 0.44 14.70
N ALA A 126 32.06 0.13 14.41
CA ALA A 126 31.64 -1.10 13.78
C ALA A 126 32.20 -1.27 12.37
N THR A 127 32.74 -2.46 12.11
CA THR A 127 33.10 -2.89 10.76
C THR A 127 31.86 -3.30 9.97
N LEU A 128 31.96 -3.32 8.63
CA LEU A 128 30.88 -3.83 7.77
C LEU A 128 30.47 -5.27 8.14
N CYS A 129 31.44 -6.12 8.46
CA CYS A 129 31.18 -7.51 8.86
C CYS A 129 30.41 -7.59 10.18
N GLU A 130 30.73 -6.73 11.16
CA GLU A 130 29.98 -6.67 12.42
C GLU A 130 28.58 -6.12 12.21
N PHE A 131 28.44 -5.10 11.36
CA PHE A 131 27.15 -4.54 10.98
C PHE A 131 26.24 -5.59 10.34
N GLU A 132 26.74 -6.32 9.33
CA GLU A 132 26.01 -7.40 8.68
C GLU A 132 25.63 -8.51 9.67
N ALA A 133 26.56 -8.91 10.54
CA ALA A 133 26.29 -9.93 11.55
C ALA A 133 25.24 -9.49 12.58
N VAL A 134 25.23 -8.21 12.98
CA VAL A 134 24.17 -7.66 13.86
C VAL A 134 22.84 -7.59 13.09
N ALA A 135 22.85 -7.08 11.87
CA ALA A 135 21.66 -6.97 11.02
C ALA A 135 20.97 -8.33 10.82
N GLU A 136 21.74 -9.37 10.51
CA GLU A 136 21.23 -10.74 10.39
C GLU A 136 20.61 -11.24 11.70
N ARG A 137 21.24 -10.96 12.85
CA ARG A 137 20.68 -11.32 14.16
C ARG A 137 19.39 -10.58 14.45
N VAL A 138 19.34 -9.27 14.19
CA VAL A 138 18.15 -8.43 14.34
C VAL A 138 17.03 -8.98 13.48
N HIS A 139 17.27 -9.19 12.19
CA HIS A 139 16.27 -9.74 11.29
C HIS A 139 15.78 -11.11 11.76
N TYR A 140 16.70 -12.04 12.04
CA TYR A 140 16.35 -13.40 12.45
C TYR A 140 15.57 -13.45 13.76
N LYS A 141 15.88 -12.58 14.74
CA LYS A 141 15.24 -12.60 16.07
C LYS A 141 14.00 -11.71 16.20
N LEU A 142 13.87 -10.65 15.39
CA LEU A 142 12.85 -9.61 15.60
C LEU A 142 11.96 -9.34 14.37
N PHE A 143 12.34 -9.79 13.17
CA PHE A 143 11.62 -9.47 11.91
C PHE A 143 11.27 -10.71 11.07
N SER A 144 11.42 -11.92 11.62
CA SER A 144 11.26 -13.15 10.85
C SER A 144 10.15 -14.05 11.37
N THR A 145 9.52 -14.81 10.47
CA THR A 145 8.56 -15.87 10.85
C THR A 145 9.20 -16.91 11.78
N ALA A 146 10.49 -17.19 11.62
CA ALA A 146 11.21 -18.13 12.50
C ALA A 146 11.29 -17.63 13.95
N ALA A 147 11.35 -16.32 14.19
CA ALA A 147 11.26 -15.76 15.54
C ALA A 147 9.86 -15.93 16.13
N LEU A 148 8.83 -15.62 15.33
CA LEU A 148 7.44 -15.79 15.71
C LEU A 148 7.12 -17.25 16.07
N ASP A 149 7.53 -18.20 15.23
CA ASP A 149 7.29 -19.63 15.43
C ASP A 149 7.92 -20.14 16.73
N LYS A 150 9.10 -19.64 17.10
CA LYS A 150 9.74 -20.00 18.38
C LYS A 150 8.92 -19.54 19.58
N LEU A 151 8.33 -18.36 19.53
CA LEU A 151 7.45 -17.87 20.60
C LEU A 151 6.15 -18.66 20.63
N ARG A 152 5.54 -18.90 19.46
CA ARG A 152 4.29 -19.67 19.34
C ARG A 152 4.45 -21.15 19.71
N ALA A 153 5.65 -21.70 19.66
CA ALA A 153 5.97 -23.05 20.15
C ALA A 153 5.99 -23.16 21.69
N LEU A 154 6.06 -22.03 22.41
CA LEU A 154 5.93 -22.02 23.86
C LEU A 154 4.50 -22.36 24.29
N ARG A 155 4.34 -22.81 25.54
CA ARG A 155 3.02 -23.00 26.12
C ARG A 155 2.26 -21.67 26.18
N PRO A 156 0.92 -21.66 26.00
CA PRO A 156 0.13 -20.42 25.97
C PRO A 156 0.38 -19.46 27.14
N GLU A 157 0.66 -19.98 28.34
CA GLU A 157 0.88 -19.18 29.55
C GLU A 157 2.26 -18.48 29.55
N LEU A 158 3.20 -18.96 28.72
CA LEU A 158 4.55 -18.43 28.58
C LEU A 158 4.74 -17.57 27.33
N ARG A 159 3.73 -17.50 26.47
CA ARG A 159 3.76 -16.66 25.26
C ARG A 159 3.70 -15.20 25.67
N ASP A 160 4.47 -14.34 25.02
CA ASP A 160 4.38 -12.88 25.20
C ASP A 160 3.66 -12.31 23.98
N ILE A 161 2.35 -12.03 24.13
CA ILE A 161 1.52 -11.63 23.00
C ILE A 161 1.95 -10.26 22.45
N THR A 162 2.39 -9.35 23.33
CA THR A 162 2.91 -8.04 22.91
C THR A 162 4.14 -8.21 22.05
N HIS A 163 5.11 -9.01 22.50
CA HIS A 163 6.33 -9.25 21.74
C HIS A 163 6.06 -10.00 20.42
N GLU A 164 5.15 -10.98 20.42
CA GLU A 164 4.70 -11.66 19.19
C GLU A 164 4.08 -10.70 18.18
N ASN A 165 3.17 -9.83 18.62
CA ASN A 165 2.53 -8.83 17.77
C ASN A 165 3.55 -7.88 17.13
N VAL A 166 4.57 -7.49 17.90
CA VAL A 166 5.63 -6.60 17.41
C VAL A 166 6.52 -7.29 16.37
N ILE A 167 6.90 -8.55 16.58
CA ILE A 167 7.66 -9.32 15.57
C ILE A 167 6.86 -9.44 14.26
N LEU A 168 5.55 -9.66 14.38
CA LEU A 168 4.62 -9.69 13.25
C LEU A 168 4.54 -8.34 12.53
N LEU A 169 4.37 -7.24 13.27
CA LEU A 169 4.39 -5.88 12.72
C LEU A 169 5.72 -5.61 11.99
N ASN A 170 6.84 -5.92 12.63
CA ASN A 170 8.19 -5.77 12.08
C ASN A 170 8.34 -6.49 10.74
N ARG A 171 7.96 -7.76 10.68
CA ARG A 171 8.02 -8.57 9.45
C ARG A 171 7.15 -7.97 8.35
N ASP A 172 5.91 -7.65 8.66
CA ASP A 172 4.92 -7.21 7.68
C ASP A 172 5.22 -5.79 7.17
N ALA A 173 5.68 -4.89 8.05
CA ALA A 173 6.17 -3.56 7.68
C ALA A 173 7.47 -3.63 6.87
N LEU A 174 8.35 -4.61 7.14
CA LEU A 174 9.56 -4.83 6.34
C LEU A 174 9.22 -5.19 4.90
N PHE A 175 8.20 -6.01 4.64
CA PHE A 175 7.73 -6.28 3.27
C PHE A 175 7.26 -5.00 2.57
N TYR A 176 6.58 -4.11 3.29
CA TYR A 176 6.14 -2.83 2.74
C TYR A 176 7.31 -1.90 2.37
N ILE A 177 8.28 -1.74 3.26
CA ILE A 177 9.45 -0.90 2.99
C ILE A 177 10.35 -1.51 1.90
N GLU A 178 10.45 -2.84 1.85
CA GLU A 178 11.11 -3.57 0.76
C GLU A 178 10.50 -3.25 -0.59
N PHE A 179 9.16 -3.23 -0.68
CA PHE A 179 8.44 -2.86 -1.90
C PHE A 179 8.75 -1.42 -2.34
N VAL A 180 8.67 -0.46 -1.42
CA VAL A 180 8.99 0.95 -1.68
C VAL A 180 10.45 1.11 -2.14
N SER A 181 11.39 0.47 -1.45
CA SER A 181 12.82 0.48 -1.79
C SER A 181 13.11 -0.14 -3.16
N ALA A 182 12.45 -1.26 -3.47
CA ALA A 182 12.59 -1.95 -4.75
C ALA A 182 12.09 -1.09 -5.91
N ILE A 183 10.94 -0.41 -5.73
CA ILE A 183 10.40 0.55 -6.71
C ILE A 183 11.39 1.65 -6.98
N LYS A 184 11.87 2.35 -5.95
CA LYS A 184 12.84 3.46 -6.09
C LYS A 184 14.10 3.01 -6.83
N LYS A 185 14.61 1.83 -6.49
CA LYS A 185 15.79 1.23 -7.14
C LYS A 185 15.55 0.80 -8.60
N GLY A 186 14.30 0.63 -9.01
CA GLY A 186 13.96 0.07 -10.33
C GLY A 186 14.06 -1.46 -10.40
N ASP A 187 14.03 -2.15 -9.26
CA ASP A 187 14.20 -3.60 -9.17
C ASP A 187 12.85 -4.33 -9.20
N ILE A 188 12.37 -4.60 -10.41
CA ILE A 188 11.09 -5.28 -10.63
C ILE A 188 11.05 -6.71 -10.05
N GLY A 189 12.20 -7.37 -9.93
CA GLY A 189 12.28 -8.72 -9.37
C GLY A 189 11.91 -8.72 -7.88
N ARG A 190 12.48 -7.78 -7.12
CA ARG A 190 12.14 -7.57 -5.70
C ARG A 190 10.68 -7.14 -5.52
N VAL A 191 10.18 -6.26 -6.38
CA VAL A 191 8.75 -5.87 -6.40
C VAL A 191 7.84 -7.10 -6.55
N VAL A 192 8.11 -7.96 -7.54
CA VAL A 192 7.33 -9.19 -7.78
C VAL A 192 7.41 -10.16 -6.59
N ASN A 193 8.56 -10.27 -5.92
CA ASN A 193 8.68 -11.11 -4.73
C ASN A 193 7.75 -10.64 -3.61
N VAL A 194 7.70 -9.34 -3.33
CA VAL A 194 6.78 -8.81 -2.31
C VAL A 194 5.31 -9.00 -2.74
N LEU A 195 4.98 -8.75 -4.02
CA LEU A 195 3.62 -8.97 -4.52
C LEU A 195 3.16 -10.41 -4.34
N ARG A 196 4.04 -11.41 -4.50
CA ARG A 196 3.71 -12.81 -4.22
C ARG A 196 3.37 -13.06 -2.76
N VAL A 197 4.11 -12.42 -1.84
CA VAL A 197 3.84 -12.51 -0.39
C VAL A 197 2.50 -11.84 -0.07
N TRP A 198 2.26 -10.62 -0.57
CA TRP A 198 0.99 -9.92 -0.38
C TRP A 198 -0.20 -10.62 -1.01
N MET A 199 -0.02 -11.23 -2.18
CA MET A 199 -1.05 -12.07 -2.81
C MET A 199 -1.52 -13.17 -1.87
N VAL A 200 -0.63 -13.77 -1.07
CA VAL A 200 -1.01 -14.76 -0.05
C VAL A 200 -1.65 -14.07 1.15
N MET A 201 -1.01 -13.06 1.73
CA MET A 201 -1.53 -12.36 2.92
C MET A 201 -2.93 -11.75 2.72
N MET A 202 -3.21 -11.21 1.53
CA MET A 202 -4.50 -10.60 1.18
C MET A 202 -5.63 -11.64 0.98
N ARG A 203 -5.33 -12.94 1.04
CA ARG A 203 -6.33 -14.03 1.03
C ARG A 203 -6.87 -14.37 2.41
N SER A 204 -6.28 -13.85 3.49
CA SER A 204 -6.79 -14.05 4.84
C SER A 204 -8.24 -13.57 4.96
N ASN A 205 -8.99 -14.14 5.89
CA ASN A 205 -10.40 -13.84 6.03
C ASN A 205 -10.62 -12.37 6.37
N LYS A 206 -11.64 -11.74 5.77
CA LYS A 206 -12.02 -10.33 6.00
C LYS A 206 -10.86 -9.35 5.78
N THR A 207 -10.04 -9.61 4.76
CA THR A 207 -8.96 -8.69 4.32
C THR A 207 -9.25 -8.11 2.94
N MET A 208 -8.45 -8.44 1.91
CA MET A 208 -8.44 -7.78 0.61
C MET A 208 -8.36 -8.79 -0.56
N PRO A 209 -9.28 -9.78 -0.65
CA PRO A 209 -9.16 -10.89 -1.61
C PRO A 209 -9.20 -10.45 -3.08
N ARG A 210 -9.88 -9.35 -3.42
CA ARG A 210 -9.92 -8.81 -4.80
C ARG A 210 -8.55 -8.29 -5.27
N TYR A 211 -7.77 -7.69 -4.37
CA TYR A 211 -6.39 -7.32 -4.65
C TYR A 211 -5.52 -8.55 -4.87
N ALA A 212 -5.70 -9.60 -4.08
CA ALA A 212 -5.00 -10.87 -4.27
C ALA A 212 -5.31 -11.54 -5.62
N ASP A 213 -6.56 -11.46 -6.09
CA ASP A 213 -6.95 -11.93 -7.43
C ASP A 213 -6.23 -11.16 -8.52
N THR A 214 -6.24 -9.84 -8.44
CA THR A 214 -5.65 -8.96 -9.45
C THR A 214 -4.13 -9.13 -9.52
N ILE A 215 -3.46 -9.27 -8.36
CA ILE A 215 -2.03 -9.61 -8.31
C ILE A 215 -1.78 -10.98 -8.95
N PHE A 216 -2.59 -12.00 -8.63
CA PHE A 216 -2.42 -13.34 -9.19
C PHE A 216 -2.57 -13.34 -10.72
N GLU A 217 -3.62 -12.72 -11.25
CA GLU A 217 -3.87 -12.61 -12.69
C GLU A 217 -2.74 -11.88 -13.42
N THR A 218 -2.26 -10.80 -12.80
CA THR A 218 -1.13 -10.02 -13.29
C THR A 218 0.15 -10.84 -13.36
N LEU A 219 0.47 -11.60 -12.30
CA LEU A 219 1.69 -12.41 -12.23
C LEU A 219 1.63 -13.69 -13.08
N ALA A 220 0.44 -14.21 -13.38
CA ALA A 220 0.24 -15.39 -14.22
C ALA A 220 0.47 -15.11 -15.72
N ARG A 221 0.41 -13.85 -16.15
CA ARG A 221 0.61 -13.45 -17.55
C ARG A 221 2.11 -13.33 -17.85
N LYS A 222 2.63 -14.20 -18.73
CA LYS A 222 4.07 -14.32 -19.08
C LYS A 222 4.71 -13.10 -19.76
N PHE A 223 4.04 -11.96 -19.87
CA PHE A 223 4.49 -10.83 -20.68
C PHE A 223 4.42 -9.51 -19.88
N PHE A 224 5.58 -8.83 -19.81
CA PHE A 224 5.81 -7.44 -19.36
C PHE A 224 6.22 -7.17 -17.89
N LEU A 225 7.41 -7.65 -17.50
CA LEU A 225 8.22 -7.01 -16.42
C LEU A 225 8.82 -5.65 -16.85
N HIS A 226 8.90 -5.40 -18.15
CA HIS A 226 9.36 -4.13 -18.69
C HIS A 226 8.15 -3.20 -18.80
N ASN A 227 8.23 -1.97 -18.29
CA ASN A 227 7.17 -0.93 -18.29
C ASN A 227 6.22 -0.89 -17.07
N TRP A 228 6.64 -1.32 -15.88
CA TRP A 228 5.94 -1.02 -14.61
C TRP A 228 6.50 0.17 -13.86
N LEU A 229 7.78 0.45 -14.11
CA LEU A 229 8.50 1.54 -13.50
C LEU A 229 9.03 2.47 -14.57
N VAL A 230 9.04 3.77 -14.26
CA VAL A 230 9.54 4.83 -15.12
C VAL A 230 10.52 5.70 -14.33
N ASN A 231 11.60 6.10 -14.97
CA ASN A 231 12.56 7.04 -14.41
C ASN A 231 12.69 8.25 -15.34
N LEU A 232 11.99 9.33 -15.01
CA LEU A 232 11.92 10.53 -15.84
C LEU A 232 13.22 11.36 -15.80
N VAL A 233 14.05 11.19 -14.77
CA VAL A 233 15.25 12.01 -14.54
C VAL A 233 16.54 11.27 -14.93
N GLY A 234 16.50 9.94 -14.98
CA GLY A 234 17.67 9.08 -15.24
C GLY A 234 18.61 8.95 -14.04
N ARG A 235 18.20 9.35 -12.84
CA ARG A 235 19.00 9.23 -11.60
C ARG A 235 18.77 7.88 -10.92
N ALA A 236 19.82 7.34 -10.31
CA ALA A 236 19.69 6.15 -9.47
C ALA A 236 18.71 6.42 -8.32
N TYR A 237 17.92 5.42 -7.94
CA TYR A 237 16.91 5.50 -6.88
C TYR A 237 15.73 6.46 -7.15
N SER A 238 15.54 6.92 -8.39
CA SER A 238 14.45 7.83 -8.77
C SER A 238 13.38 7.19 -9.68
N PHE A 239 13.26 5.86 -9.68
CA PHE A 239 12.17 5.18 -10.39
C PHE A 239 10.83 5.40 -9.66
N LYS A 240 9.76 5.47 -10.44
CA LYS A 240 8.37 5.63 -9.99
C LYS A 240 7.46 4.62 -10.67
N GLU A 241 6.33 4.36 -10.05
CA GLU A 241 5.27 3.55 -10.63
C GLU A 241 4.64 4.25 -11.83
N VAL A 242 4.38 3.50 -12.90
CA VAL A 242 3.76 4.06 -14.11
C VAL A 242 2.33 4.55 -13.85
N ASP A 243 1.58 3.83 -13.02
CA ASP A 243 0.22 4.24 -12.65
C ASP A 243 0.22 5.50 -11.76
N LEU A 244 1.24 5.71 -10.91
CA LEU A 244 1.40 6.99 -10.21
C LEU A 244 1.61 8.15 -11.18
N LEU A 245 2.45 7.95 -12.21
CA LEU A 245 2.64 8.96 -13.25
C LEU A 245 1.33 9.23 -14.00
N GLN A 246 0.54 8.19 -14.28
CA GLN A 246 -0.79 8.33 -14.87
C GLN A 246 -1.72 9.14 -13.97
N GLU A 247 -1.73 8.90 -12.65
CA GLU A 247 -2.53 9.69 -11.72
C GLU A 247 -2.10 11.16 -11.67
N HIS A 248 -0.80 11.45 -11.73
CA HIS A 248 -0.34 12.84 -11.88
C HIS A 248 -0.88 13.46 -13.17
N GLN A 249 -0.81 12.78 -14.32
CA GLN A 249 -1.37 13.31 -15.57
C GLN A 249 -2.89 13.53 -15.47
N ASN A 250 -3.61 12.58 -14.85
CA ASN A 250 -5.05 12.70 -14.60
C ASN A 250 -5.37 13.92 -13.76
N PHE A 251 -4.60 14.17 -12.69
CA PHE A 251 -4.75 15.34 -11.84
C PHE A 251 -4.57 16.64 -12.64
N TRP A 252 -3.46 16.78 -13.39
CA TRP A 252 -3.21 17.97 -14.21
C TRP A 252 -4.33 18.20 -15.24
N ALA A 253 -4.78 17.13 -15.90
CA ALA A 253 -5.85 17.21 -16.90
C ALA A 253 -7.19 17.66 -16.30
N LYS A 254 -7.57 17.09 -15.15
CA LYS A 254 -8.91 17.27 -14.55
C LYS A 254 -9.02 18.53 -13.68
N ILE A 255 -7.94 18.89 -12.99
CA ILE A 255 -7.93 19.96 -11.99
C ILE A 255 -7.36 21.26 -12.56
N ILE A 256 -6.22 21.19 -13.26
CA ILE A 256 -5.50 22.39 -13.69
C ILE A 256 -5.92 22.84 -15.09
N TYR A 257 -5.91 21.91 -16.05
CA TYR A 257 -6.09 22.24 -17.48
C TYR A 257 -7.50 21.96 -18.02
N ASN A 258 -8.43 21.62 -17.13
CA ASN A 258 -9.80 21.34 -17.52
C ASN A 258 -10.50 22.64 -17.95
N ALA A 259 -11.26 22.59 -19.04
CA ALA A 259 -12.06 23.72 -19.46
C ALA A 259 -13.19 23.97 -18.44
N LYS A 260 -13.48 25.26 -18.19
CA LYS A 260 -14.55 25.70 -17.31
C LYS A 260 -15.88 25.80 -18.07
N GLY A 261 -16.98 25.48 -17.39
CA GLY A 261 -18.35 25.65 -17.89
C GLY A 261 -18.64 24.85 -19.16
N VAL A 262 -19.32 25.49 -20.10
CA VAL A 262 -19.83 24.88 -21.35
C VAL A 262 -18.73 24.40 -22.31
N ASN A 263 -17.48 24.82 -22.09
CA ASN A 263 -16.35 24.40 -22.92
C ASN A 263 -15.72 23.08 -22.46
N ARG A 264 -16.25 22.45 -21.40
CA ARG A 264 -15.82 21.12 -20.97
C ARG A 264 -16.32 20.09 -21.97
N SER A 265 -15.43 19.63 -22.85
CA SER A 265 -15.71 18.57 -23.81
C SER A 265 -14.61 17.50 -23.83
N TRP A 266 -14.94 16.31 -24.33
CA TRP A 266 -13.97 15.23 -24.51
C TRP A 266 -12.91 15.60 -25.55
N GLU A 267 -13.27 16.38 -26.57
CA GLU A 267 -12.35 16.90 -27.58
C GLU A 267 -11.33 17.84 -26.94
N TRP A 268 -11.76 18.74 -26.05
CA TRP A 268 -10.84 19.59 -25.29
C TRP A 268 -9.90 18.75 -24.43
N LEU A 269 -10.45 17.80 -23.66
CA LEU A 269 -9.64 16.97 -22.77
C LEU A 269 -8.61 16.12 -23.54
N SER A 270 -9.00 15.57 -24.69
CA SER A 270 -8.11 14.81 -25.59
C SER A 270 -6.99 15.69 -26.14
N MET A 271 -7.29 16.92 -26.55
CA MET A 271 -6.28 17.86 -27.05
C MET A 271 -5.34 18.34 -25.95
N ILE A 272 -5.86 18.67 -24.77
CA ILE A 272 -5.06 19.27 -23.71
C ILE A 272 -4.15 18.24 -23.04
N THR A 273 -4.59 16.99 -22.89
CA THR A 273 -3.83 15.91 -22.22
C THR A 273 -2.50 15.62 -22.93
N VAL A 274 -2.47 15.61 -24.26
CA VAL A 274 -1.23 15.42 -25.04
C VAL A 274 -0.28 16.62 -24.93
N CYS A 275 -0.79 17.79 -24.56
CA CYS A 275 -0.03 19.03 -24.43
C CYS A 275 0.50 19.28 -23.01
N ILE A 276 0.08 18.51 -21.99
CA ILE A 276 0.36 18.80 -20.57
C ILE A 276 1.87 18.97 -20.31
N PHE A 277 2.71 18.10 -20.84
CA PHE A 277 4.17 18.20 -20.64
C PHE A 277 4.75 19.52 -21.19
N THR A 278 4.37 19.90 -22.41
CA THR A 278 4.82 21.13 -23.06
C THR A 278 4.28 22.38 -22.33
N LEU A 279 3.03 22.34 -21.89
CA LEU A 279 2.41 23.43 -21.12
C LEU A 279 3.11 23.64 -19.78
N ARG A 280 3.43 22.55 -19.07
CA ARG A 280 4.20 22.60 -17.81
C ARG A 280 5.59 23.19 -18.04
N GLU A 281 6.29 22.80 -19.10
CA GLU A 281 7.61 23.35 -19.41
C GLU A 281 7.55 24.83 -19.80
N THR A 282 6.52 25.22 -20.54
CA THR A 282 6.27 26.63 -20.90
C THR A 282 6.03 27.46 -19.65
N MET A 283 5.20 26.97 -18.73
CA MET A 283 4.91 27.63 -17.46
C MET A 283 6.18 27.86 -16.63
N ARG A 284 7.10 26.88 -16.57
CA ARG A 284 8.39 27.05 -15.91
C ARG A 284 9.29 28.08 -16.58
N THR A 285 9.32 28.05 -17.91
CA THR A 285 10.14 28.99 -18.68
C THR A 285 9.71 30.41 -18.35
N VAL A 286 8.39 30.65 -18.26
CA VAL A 286 7.83 31.93 -17.81
C VAL A 286 8.21 32.22 -16.36
N GLN A 287 7.96 31.30 -15.42
CA GLN A 287 8.29 31.50 -13.99
C GLN A 287 9.76 31.88 -13.79
N LYS A 288 10.68 31.14 -14.43
CA LYS A 288 12.11 31.39 -14.39
C LYS A 288 12.51 32.70 -15.05
N SER A 289 11.86 33.07 -16.16
CA SER A 289 12.18 34.31 -16.89
C SER A 289 11.74 35.57 -16.15
N PHE A 290 10.70 35.46 -15.31
CA PHE A 290 10.15 36.59 -14.55
C PHE A 290 10.60 36.60 -13.08
N ASP A 291 11.56 35.75 -12.69
CA ASP A 291 11.97 35.52 -11.30
C ASP A 291 10.77 35.36 -10.36
N ILE A 292 9.66 34.81 -10.87
CA ILE A 292 8.49 34.49 -10.05
C ILE A 292 8.99 33.41 -9.12
N PRO A 293 9.08 33.66 -7.81
CA PRO A 293 9.54 32.64 -6.91
C PRO A 293 8.58 31.47 -7.07
N ALA A 294 9.12 30.26 -7.21
CA ALA A 294 8.32 29.07 -7.06
C ALA A 294 7.86 29.04 -5.59
N TYR A 295 6.81 29.82 -5.28
CA TYR A 295 6.12 29.78 -4.01
C TYR A 295 5.27 28.53 -4.04
N GLY A 296 5.90 27.49 -3.54
CA GLY A 296 5.46 26.13 -3.40
C GLY A 296 6.71 25.56 -2.78
N GLU A 297 6.83 25.75 -1.45
CA GLU A 297 7.97 25.28 -0.70
C GLU A 297 8.27 23.88 -1.23
N ARG A 298 9.51 23.64 -1.65
CA ARG A 298 10.02 22.27 -1.80
C ARG A 298 9.38 21.54 -0.64
N HIS A 299 8.52 20.55 -0.90
CA HIS A 299 7.98 19.73 0.16
C HIS A 299 9.18 18.95 0.67
N THR A 300 10.03 19.63 1.45
CA THR A 300 11.15 19.06 2.16
C THR A 300 10.49 17.97 2.94
N VAL A 301 10.77 16.73 2.56
CA VAL A 301 10.36 15.55 3.31
C VAL A 301 10.68 15.91 4.76
N PRO A 302 9.66 16.05 5.64
CA PRO A 302 9.89 16.52 6.99
C PRO A 302 10.97 15.63 7.60
N ASP A 303 11.96 16.21 8.26
CA ASP A 303 12.99 15.40 8.90
C ASP A 303 12.33 14.54 9.99
N MET A 304 12.12 13.26 9.67
CA MET A 304 11.47 12.30 10.53
C MET A 304 12.40 11.78 11.64
N THR A 305 13.68 12.18 11.66
CA THR A 305 14.69 11.68 12.60
C THR A 305 14.27 11.86 14.06
N ALA A 306 13.67 13.01 14.39
CA ALA A 306 13.20 13.27 15.76
C ALA A 306 12.02 12.35 16.16
N GLU A 307 11.11 12.05 15.23
CA GLU A 307 10.00 11.13 15.47
C GLU A 307 10.49 9.68 15.61
N VAL A 308 11.43 9.27 14.74
CA VAL A 308 12.09 7.96 14.80
C VAL A 308 12.81 7.78 16.13
N GLN A 309 13.60 8.78 16.56
CA GLN A 309 14.32 8.71 17.84
C GLN A 309 13.35 8.59 19.01
N LYS A 310 12.29 9.40 19.03
CA LYS A 310 11.28 9.36 20.08
C LYS A 310 10.57 8.01 20.17
N LEU A 311 10.26 7.37 19.04
CA LEU A 311 9.71 6.02 19.04
C LEU A 311 10.75 5.00 19.53
N ALA A 312 12.00 5.08 19.07
CA ALA A 312 13.06 4.15 19.48
C ALA A 312 13.32 4.20 20.99
N ASP A 313 13.34 5.40 21.58
CA ASP A 313 13.45 5.58 23.03
C ASP A 313 12.25 4.96 23.78
N ALA A 314 11.03 5.15 23.28
CA ALA A 314 9.84 4.55 23.88
C ALA A 314 9.82 3.02 23.76
N LEU A 315 10.28 2.45 22.64
CA LEU A 315 10.41 1.00 22.46
C LEU A 315 11.42 0.40 23.45
N ARG A 316 12.54 1.08 23.68
CA ARG A 316 13.54 0.71 24.70
C ARG A 316 12.95 0.77 26.09
N ASP A 317 12.33 1.89 26.46
CA ASP A 317 11.88 2.16 27.82
C ASP A 317 10.76 1.19 28.24
N GLU A 318 9.87 0.85 27.30
CA GLU A 318 8.77 -0.11 27.51
C GLU A 318 9.17 -1.57 27.18
N LYS A 319 10.42 -1.81 26.74
CA LYS A 319 10.99 -3.14 26.41
C LYS A 319 10.16 -3.97 25.42
N ILE A 320 9.67 -3.31 24.38
CA ILE A 320 8.66 -3.88 23.46
C ILE A 320 9.23 -4.99 22.57
N GLN A 321 10.50 -4.88 22.20
CA GLN A 321 11.21 -5.88 21.40
C GLN A 321 11.99 -6.91 22.23
N GLU A 322 11.78 -6.94 23.54
CA GLU A 322 12.39 -7.92 24.45
C GLU A 322 11.31 -8.84 25.02
N TYR A 323 11.61 -10.14 25.14
CA TYR A 323 10.66 -11.11 25.70
C TYR A 323 10.45 -10.88 27.20
N VAL A 324 9.19 -10.73 27.62
CA VAL A 324 8.79 -10.55 29.02
C VAL A 324 8.08 -11.81 29.52
N VAL A 325 8.69 -12.48 30.50
CA VAL A 325 8.10 -13.63 31.18
C VAL A 325 6.83 -13.19 31.92
N ASN A 326 5.72 -13.92 31.73
CA ASN A 326 4.42 -13.64 32.33
C ASN A 326 3.95 -12.19 32.08
N CYS A 327 4.06 -11.73 30.83
CA CYS A 327 3.65 -10.39 30.41
C CYS A 327 2.23 -10.07 30.94
N PRO A 328 2.05 -9.04 31.79
CA PRO A 328 0.75 -8.71 32.38
C PRO A 328 -0.33 -8.36 31.35
N ALA A 329 0.10 -7.98 30.13
CA ALA A 329 -0.77 -7.72 29.00
C ALA A 329 -1.57 -8.95 28.53
N ASN A 330 -1.12 -10.16 28.88
CA ASN A 330 -1.76 -11.41 28.50
C ASN A 330 -2.91 -11.84 29.42
N ASP A 331 -3.14 -11.12 30.53
CA ASP A 331 -4.17 -11.52 31.48
C ASP A 331 -5.57 -11.31 30.89
N THR A 332 -6.13 -12.37 30.30
CA THR A 332 -7.45 -12.37 29.66
C THR A 332 -8.61 -12.15 30.64
N SER A 333 -8.37 -12.20 31.95
CA SER A 333 -9.37 -11.79 32.94
C SER A 333 -9.57 -10.27 32.98
N ASN A 334 -8.60 -9.52 32.45
CA ASN A 334 -8.67 -8.09 32.27
C ASN A 334 -9.32 -7.75 30.93
N SER A 335 -10.35 -6.88 30.96
CA SER A 335 -11.00 -6.37 29.74
C SER A 335 -10.06 -5.59 28.82
N ASN A 336 -8.89 -5.20 29.32
CA ASN A 336 -7.86 -4.46 28.59
C ASN A 336 -6.69 -5.35 28.14
N ALA A 337 -6.83 -6.68 28.13
CA ALA A 337 -5.77 -7.57 27.64
C ALA A 337 -5.39 -7.27 26.18
N VAL A 338 -4.12 -7.49 25.82
CA VAL A 338 -3.67 -7.37 24.43
C VAL A 338 -4.30 -8.49 23.60
N THR A 339 -4.88 -8.11 22.46
CA THR A 339 -5.42 -9.05 21.50
C THR A 339 -4.27 -9.55 20.59
N PRO A 340 -4.12 -10.87 20.40
CA PRO A 340 -3.19 -11.41 19.41
C PRO A 340 -3.54 -10.95 17.99
N VAL A 341 -2.53 -10.49 17.26
CA VAL A 341 -2.64 -10.14 15.84
C VAL A 341 -2.58 -11.42 15.00
N ARG A 342 -3.33 -11.45 13.89
CA ARG A 342 -3.35 -12.63 13.00
C ARG A 342 -2.08 -12.66 12.17
N ASP A 343 -1.53 -13.86 11.95
CA ASP A 343 -0.51 -14.02 10.92
C ASP A 343 -1.22 -14.16 9.57
N LEU A 344 -1.32 -13.05 8.83
CA LEU A 344 -1.96 -13.03 7.53
C LEU A 344 -1.27 -13.96 6.52
N LEU A 345 0.05 -14.13 6.61
CA LEU A 345 0.76 -15.03 5.72
C LEU A 345 0.35 -16.49 6.00
N GLU A 346 0.28 -16.87 7.27
CA GLU A 346 -0.17 -18.21 7.68
C GLU A 346 -1.64 -18.44 7.31
N GLU A 347 -2.54 -17.52 7.67
CA GLU A 347 -3.97 -17.64 7.41
C GLU A 347 -4.28 -17.65 5.91
N GLY A 348 -3.64 -16.75 5.16
CA GLY A 348 -3.82 -16.63 3.71
C GLY A 348 -3.29 -17.85 2.95
N SER A 349 -2.24 -18.51 3.45
CA SER A 349 -1.71 -19.73 2.82
C SER A 349 -2.72 -20.87 2.77
N LYS A 350 -3.63 -20.93 3.75
CA LYS A 350 -4.68 -21.97 3.85
C LYS A 350 -5.74 -21.85 2.75
N TYR A 351 -5.85 -20.69 2.09
CA TYR A 351 -6.83 -20.45 1.03
C TYR A 351 -6.66 -21.38 -0.16
N ALA A 352 -5.42 -21.72 -0.54
CA ALA A 352 -5.14 -22.52 -1.73
C ALA A 352 -5.78 -23.93 -1.68
N ASP A 353 -5.94 -24.48 -0.47
CA ASP A 353 -6.52 -25.81 -0.24
C ASP A 353 -8.05 -25.78 -0.07
N THR A 354 -8.69 -24.62 -0.25
CA THR A 354 -10.15 -24.48 -0.08
C THR A 354 -10.92 -24.87 -1.34
N ARG A 355 -12.16 -25.34 -1.14
CA ARG A 355 -13.11 -25.59 -2.24
C ARG A 355 -13.38 -24.33 -3.07
N ALA A 356 -13.40 -23.16 -2.43
CA ALA A 356 -13.58 -21.87 -3.08
C ALA A 356 -12.44 -21.56 -4.06
N ALA A 357 -11.19 -21.74 -3.64
CA ALA A 357 -10.03 -21.57 -4.52
C ALA A 357 -10.09 -22.54 -5.71
N PHE A 358 -10.41 -23.82 -5.47
CA PHE A 358 -10.58 -24.80 -6.54
C PHE A 358 -11.67 -24.38 -7.55
N LYS A 359 -12.85 -23.96 -7.07
CA LYS A 359 -13.95 -23.49 -7.93
C LYS A 359 -13.55 -22.27 -8.77
N LYS A 360 -12.76 -21.36 -8.19
CA LYS A 360 -12.38 -20.09 -8.83
C LYS A 360 -11.28 -20.25 -9.88
N PHE A 361 -10.23 -21.02 -9.59
CA PHE A 361 -9.05 -21.13 -10.46
C PHE A 361 -9.05 -22.35 -11.38
N THR A 362 -10.12 -23.17 -11.37
CA THR A 362 -10.31 -24.22 -12.37
C THR A 362 -10.76 -23.59 -13.69
N GLN A 363 -10.12 -23.95 -14.81
CA GLN A 363 -10.55 -23.54 -16.14
C GLN A 363 -12.00 -23.95 -16.39
N LYS A 364 -12.88 -22.97 -16.56
CA LYS A 364 -14.27 -23.21 -16.95
C LYS A 364 -14.30 -23.65 -18.41
N THR A 365 -14.73 -24.89 -18.66
CA THR A 365 -14.93 -25.45 -20.01
C THR A 365 -16.22 -24.97 -20.66
N ARG A 366 -17.13 -24.38 -19.89
CA ARG A 366 -18.41 -23.86 -20.37
C ARG A 366 -18.20 -22.54 -21.12
N LYS A 367 -18.59 -22.51 -22.40
CA LYS A 367 -18.68 -21.28 -23.19
C LYS A 367 -20.07 -20.65 -22.96
N PRO A 368 -20.18 -19.46 -22.34
CA PRO A 368 -21.45 -18.78 -22.23
C PRO A 368 -21.88 -18.25 -23.61
N GLU A 369 -23.00 -18.73 -24.14
CA GLU A 369 -23.64 -18.18 -25.34
C GLU A 369 -24.62 -17.07 -24.95
N ASN A 370 -24.56 -15.95 -25.66
CA ASN A 370 -25.50 -14.86 -25.50
C ASN A 370 -26.74 -15.13 -26.36
N LEU A 371 -27.82 -15.63 -25.75
CA LEU A 371 -29.07 -15.91 -26.46
C LEU A 371 -29.93 -14.66 -26.73
N GLY A 372 -29.44 -13.45 -26.38
CA GLY A 372 -30.20 -12.21 -26.48
C GLY A 372 -31.13 -11.99 -25.29
N VAL A 373 -32.08 -11.08 -25.42
CA VAL A 373 -33.19 -10.94 -24.46
C VAL A 373 -34.12 -12.11 -24.71
N ILE A 374 -34.14 -13.07 -23.78
CA ILE A 374 -35.15 -14.11 -23.79
C ILE A 374 -36.35 -13.51 -23.05
N ASP A 375 -37.48 -13.34 -23.73
CA ASP A 375 -38.76 -13.08 -23.07
C ASP A 375 -39.14 -14.36 -22.31
N VAL A 376 -38.71 -14.48 -21.06
CA VAL A 376 -39.06 -15.61 -20.20
C VAL A 376 -40.29 -15.21 -19.37
N GLU A 377 -41.44 -15.79 -19.69
CA GLU A 377 -42.69 -15.65 -18.92
C GLU A 377 -42.72 -16.51 -17.64
N GLU A 378 -41.66 -17.24 -17.31
CA GLU A 378 -41.57 -18.05 -16.08
C GLU A 378 -40.29 -17.76 -15.28
N PRO A 379 -40.38 -17.76 -13.94
CA PRO A 379 -39.23 -17.50 -13.10
C PRO A 379 -38.27 -18.69 -13.22
N VAL A 380 -37.10 -18.44 -13.80
CA VAL A 380 -35.98 -19.36 -13.73
C VAL A 380 -35.51 -19.36 -12.28
N ASP A 381 -35.58 -20.52 -11.61
CA ASP A 381 -34.88 -20.75 -10.34
C ASP A 381 -33.39 -20.44 -10.58
N ASP A 382 -32.97 -19.29 -10.08
CA ASP A 382 -31.58 -18.86 -10.10
C ASP A 382 -30.81 -19.89 -9.26
N PRO A 383 -29.85 -20.64 -9.83
CA PRO A 383 -29.06 -21.54 -9.03
C PRO A 383 -28.27 -20.67 -8.06
N GLU A 384 -28.70 -20.66 -6.79
CA GLU A 384 -28.09 -19.98 -5.66
C GLU A 384 -26.58 -19.83 -5.91
N SER A 385 -26.19 -18.65 -6.36
CA SER A 385 -24.81 -18.24 -6.25
C SER A 385 -24.60 -18.06 -4.76
N GLU A 386 -24.16 -19.12 -4.08
CA GLU A 386 -23.55 -19.10 -2.75
C GLU A 386 -22.24 -18.27 -2.76
N ASP A 387 -22.26 -17.09 -3.39
CA ASP A 387 -21.29 -16.03 -3.22
C ASP A 387 -21.94 -14.97 -2.29
N GLU A 388 -22.58 -15.43 -1.20
CA GLU A 388 -22.97 -14.60 -0.04
C GLU A 388 -21.74 -14.18 0.80
N ASP A 389 -20.65 -13.82 0.13
CA ASP A 389 -19.58 -12.99 0.69
C ASP A 389 -19.38 -11.74 -0.18
N ASP A 390 -20.39 -11.36 -0.97
CA ASP A 390 -20.47 -10.07 -1.66
C ASP A 390 -20.94 -8.96 -0.68
N GLU A 391 -20.35 -8.92 0.52
CA GLU A 391 -20.13 -7.62 1.14
C GLU A 391 -19.19 -6.88 0.19
N THR A 392 -19.80 -6.15 -0.76
CA THR A 392 -19.25 -4.92 -1.28
C THR A 392 -18.96 -4.02 -0.08
N MET A 393 -17.83 -4.26 0.59
CA MET A 393 -17.01 -3.18 1.10
C MET A 393 -16.66 -2.37 -0.15
N GLY A 394 -17.55 -1.42 -0.48
CA GLY A 394 -17.26 -0.35 -1.43
C GLY A 394 -16.07 0.40 -0.85
N GLU A 395 -14.88 -0.08 -1.17
CA GLU A 395 -13.62 0.54 -0.80
C GLU A 395 -13.35 1.65 -1.81
N ASP A 396 -14.19 2.69 -1.76
CA ASP A 396 -13.95 3.94 -2.47
C ASP A 396 -12.85 4.71 -1.70
N TYR A 397 -11.62 4.19 -1.77
CA TYR A 397 -10.46 5.02 -1.44
C TYR A 397 -10.25 5.98 -2.61
N GLU A 398 -10.73 7.22 -2.44
CA GLU A 398 -10.45 8.28 -3.39
C GLU A 398 -9.02 8.78 -3.19
N VAL A 399 -8.19 8.65 -4.23
CA VAL A 399 -6.83 9.20 -4.27
C VAL A 399 -6.89 10.71 -4.04
N THR A 400 -6.22 11.18 -2.99
CA THR A 400 -6.22 12.60 -2.60
C THR A 400 -5.07 13.37 -3.25
N ALA A 401 -5.15 14.70 -3.27
CA ALA A 401 -4.03 15.54 -3.73
C ALA A 401 -2.75 15.32 -2.91
N GLU A 402 -2.89 14.99 -1.62
CA GLU A 402 -1.76 14.69 -0.72
C GLU A 402 -1.09 13.35 -1.10
N ASP A 403 -1.89 12.36 -1.53
CA ASP A 403 -1.38 11.08 -2.05
C ASP A 403 -0.60 11.25 -3.36
N LEU A 404 -0.96 12.28 -4.15
CA LEU A 404 -0.30 12.67 -5.40
C LEU A 404 0.73 13.80 -5.20
N SER A 405 1.07 14.13 -3.94
CA SER A 405 2.09 15.14 -3.65
C SER A 405 3.38 14.78 -4.35
N VAL A 406 3.96 15.77 -5.03
CA VAL A 406 5.07 15.53 -5.94
C VAL A 406 6.33 15.29 -5.12
N ASP A 407 6.84 14.07 -5.18
CA ASP A 407 8.10 13.70 -4.55
C ASP A 407 9.28 14.52 -5.14
N ASP A 408 10.29 14.88 -4.33
CA ASP A 408 11.43 15.74 -4.71
C ASP A 408 12.16 15.28 -5.98
N ASP A 409 12.05 13.98 -6.31
CA ASP A 409 12.64 13.32 -7.48
C ASP A 409 11.89 13.59 -8.79
N GLU A 410 10.66 14.10 -8.75
CA GLU A 410 9.98 14.48 -9.98
C GLU A 410 10.59 15.76 -10.52
N PRO A 411 10.89 15.85 -11.82
CA PRO A 411 11.50 17.06 -12.34
C PRO A 411 10.53 18.25 -12.30
N PHE A 412 9.30 18.09 -11.77
CA PHE A 412 8.22 19.05 -11.77
C PHE A 412 7.76 19.47 -10.38
N PRO A 413 7.54 20.78 -10.12
CA PRO A 413 7.08 21.25 -8.82
C PRO A 413 5.62 20.88 -8.55
N ASP A 414 5.27 20.82 -7.26
CA ASP A 414 3.92 20.64 -6.73
C ASP A 414 2.99 21.78 -7.19
N PRO A 415 1.82 21.48 -7.78
CA PRO A 415 0.82 22.48 -8.16
C PRO A 415 0.01 23.05 -6.99
N SER A 416 0.30 22.73 -5.73
CA SER A 416 -0.43 23.22 -4.54
C SER A 416 -0.73 24.72 -4.56
N ALA A 417 0.21 25.56 -4.98
CA ALA A 417 -0.03 27.01 -5.11
C ALA A 417 -1.01 27.39 -6.22
N LEU A 418 -1.05 26.63 -7.33
CA LEU A 418 -2.11 26.79 -8.34
C LEU A 418 -3.46 26.30 -7.82
N LEU A 419 -3.46 25.31 -6.93
CA LEU A 419 -4.67 24.77 -6.31
C LEU A 419 -5.27 25.79 -5.34
N ASP A 420 -4.46 26.44 -4.50
CA ASP A 420 -4.92 27.48 -3.58
C ASP A 420 -5.49 28.68 -4.34
N VAL A 421 -4.77 29.15 -5.37
CA VAL A 421 -5.23 30.24 -6.25
C VAL A 421 -6.49 29.84 -7.03
N ALA A 422 -6.57 28.62 -7.54
CA ALA A 422 -7.76 28.14 -8.25
C ALA A 422 -8.97 27.97 -7.31
N THR A 423 -8.73 27.54 -6.07
CA THR A 423 -9.78 27.35 -5.05
C THR A 423 -10.30 28.70 -4.57
N GLU A 424 -9.42 29.68 -4.33
CA GLU A 424 -9.81 31.07 -4.04
C GLU A 424 -10.67 31.66 -5.17
N LEU A 425 -10.26 31.47 -6.43
CA LEU A 425 -11.00 31.92 -7.63
C LEU A 425 -12.31 31.19 -7.89
N ILE A 426 -12.55 30.03 -7.26
CA ILE A 426 -13.82 29.29 -7.33
C ILE A 426 -14.75 29.69 -6.17
N SER A 427 -14.20 30.15 -5.05
CA SER A 427 -14.94 30.66 -3.89
C SER A 427 -15.30 32.15 -3.96
N SER A 428 -14.74 32.88 -4.91
CA SER A 428 -15.12 34.26 -5.31
C SER A 428 -16.06 34.24 -6.51
#